data_AF-A0A6N7ZAF8-F1
#
_entry.id   AF-A0A6N7ZAF8-F1
#
_cell.length_a   1.000
_cell.length_b   1.000
_cell.length_c   1.000
_cell.angle_alpha   90.00
_cell.angle_beta   90.00
_cell.angle_gamma   90.00
#
_symmetry.space_group_name_H-M   'P 1'
#
loop_
_entity.id
_entity.type
_entity.pdbx_description
1 polymer ?
#
loop_
_entity_poly.entity_id
_entity_poly.type
_entity_poly.pdbx_seq_one_letter_code
_entity_poly.pdbx_strand_id
1 'polypeptide(L)'
;MDHTPRSRGLGRRALLQAAVGTPAAVAASSLALGNTAAEATESAHPADPSAARFTLAVMPDTQYLFDEGGTDPEPVRESLRYLLRRRQDDNIVFMTHLGDVTEHGTEAEMASADPVFRTIEGKLPWSVLAGNHDVSGDDQRGDTPFLRTFGPRRFARSSTFRGASPDGYNTYHVFRAADRTWLVLALDWRTSDEGLAWARQVLDQNPGVPTILTTHDIVSPNDDGSATISDNGRHLWDGLIRSYDQIFLAMGGHYWPAGRTVQTNEHGNPVHLHITNYQDRYYGGAGMIRYYTFDLATGAIDVETFSPWLLEKRNPSTLEAETRELSGDVDRFTVELDFHHRFPGTPIPPLPPNAVLLPGTVAYWRFDGKDGDAATAARDLSGQGNDLTVQRIGTSGPDVLKYSAEFHEAQPAHGSVRFDGAKNRGAVLHTSASAPLATMKFQNGYTLETFIKLPEPFEGDHAWMGIFSWEGRAGDAGKDGGWSPDDAPCSLNVTSERFLQFVVYPVNQNDDPTCWSHALPPGRWTHVAVVNDGHHTAIYVDGSKIARNASLDSNGISTVGKPFAIGGTQGGGRYDQGFYGWIGDTRIVSRALRPDQFLTAR
;
A
#
# COMPACT_ATOMS: atom_id res chain seq x y z
N MET A 1 67.23 -22.76 -5.80
CA MET A 1 67.09 -22.73 -4.33
C MET A 1 66.19 -21.56 -3.98
N ASP A 2 65.43 -21.72 -2.92
CA ASP A 2 64.28 -20.92 -2.48
C ASP A 2 64.70 -19.48 -2.04
N HIS A 3 63.81 -18.49 -1.86
CA HIS A 3 62.44 -18.56 -1.31
C HIS A 3 61.41 -17.59 -1.91
N THR A 4 60.15 -17.85 -1.51
CA THR A 4 58.91 -17.12 -1.79
C THR A 4 58.85 -15.69 -1.21
N PRO A 5 58.09 -14.78 -1.82
CA PRO A 5 57.63 -13.54 -1.19
C PRO A 5 56.39 -13.77 -0.29
N ARG A 6 56.14 -12.85 0.65
CA ARG A 6 54.92 -12.81 1.49
C ARG A 6 54.11 -11.54 1.25
N SER A 7 52.79 -11.61 1.44
CA SER A 7 51.82 -10.56 1.10
C SER A 7 51.45 -9.62 2.25
N ARG A 8 51.24 -8.33 1.93
CA ARG A 8 50.43 -7.27 2.57
C ARG A 8 50.54 -6.04 1.64
N GLY A 9 49.55 -5.16 1.43
CA GLY A 9 48.16 -5.08 1.87
C GLY A 9 47.62 -3.65 1.68
N LEU A 10 46.29 -3.46 1.75
CA LEU A 10 45.54 -2.16 1.78
C LEU A 10 45.35 -1.36 0.46
N GLY A 11 44.11 -0.87 0.29
CA GLY A 11 43.82 0.52 -0.10
C GLY A 11 43.62 0.89 -1.57
N ARG A 12 42.35 1.08 -2.01
CA ARG A 12 42.00 1.90 -3.19
C ARG A 12 40.69 2.70 -3.05
N ARG A 13 40.84 3.96 -2.67
CA ARG A 13 40.01 5.15 -3.03
C ARG A 13 41.03 6.26 -3.33
N ALA A 14 40.88 7.16 -4.30
CA ALA A 14 39.89 7.30 -5.37
C ALA A 14 40.48 8.23 -6.47
N LEU A 15 39.62 8.76 -7.35
CA LEU A 15 39.80 9.93 -8.23
C LEU A 15 40.70 9.78 -9.49
N LEU A 16 40.10 10.14 -10.62
CA LEU A 16 40.77 10.55 -11.86
C LEU A 16 40.55 12.05 -12.06
N GLN A 17 41.53 12.73 -12.65
CA GLN A 17 41.47 14.16 -12.95
C GLN A 17 40.95 14.41 -14.37
N ALA A 18 40.32 15.58 -14.58
CA ALA A 18 40.09 16.18 -15.90
C ALA A 18 40.76 17.58 -15.93
N ALA A 19 41.20 18.01 -17.11
CA ALA A 19 42.26 19.02 -17.23
C ALA A 19 41.79 20.49 -17.22
N VAL A 20 42.73 21.39 -16.87
CA VAL A 20 42.56 22.85 -16.86
C VAL A 20 42.83 23.44 -18.24
N GLY A 21 42.09 24.50 -18.61
CA GLY A 21 42.37 25.33 -19.78
C GLY A 21 41.84 26.76 -19.64
N THR A 22 42.72 27.76 -19.63
CA THR A 22 42.43 29.22 -19.66
C THR A 22 43.74 29.95 -20.00
N PRO A 23 43.75 31.15 -20.62
CA PRO A 23 43.45 32.39 -19.84
C PRO A 23 42.84 33.59 -20.61
N ALA A 24 42.12 34.45 -19.84
CA ALA A 24 41.96 35.92 -20.00
C ALA A 24 41.30 36.52 -21.27
N ALA A 25 40.91 37.81 -21.34
CA ALA A 25 40.20 38.79 -20.47
C ALA A 25 40.03 40.12 -21.29
N VAL A 26 39.42 41.27 -20.88
CA VAL A 26 38.77 41.79 -19.64
C VAL A 26 37.61 42.73 -20.07
N ALA A 27 36.44 42.70 -19.43
CA ALA A 27 35.47 43.82 -19.39
C ALA A 27 34.42 43.62 -18.28
N ALA A 28 33.89 44.70 -17.69
CA ALA A 28 32.91 44.65 -16.59
C ALA A 28 31.62 45.42 -16.91
N SER A 29 30.48 45.01 -16.34
CA SER A 29 29.25 45.81 -16.28
C SER A 29 28.37 45.42 -15.08
N SER A 30 28.21 46.39 -14.18
CA SER A 30 27.15 46.59 -13.17
C SER A 30 26.12 45.47 -12.88
N LEU A 31 26.17 45.01 -11.62
CA LEU A 31 25.03 44.91 -10.69
C LEU A 31 23.61 44.75 -11.26
N ALA A 32 23.06 43.55 -11.10
CA ALA A 32 21.62 43.35 -10.87
C ALA A 32 21.44 42.40 -9.69
N LEU A 33 21.13 42.96 -8.51
CA LEU A 33 20.75 42.17 -7.33
C LEU A 33 19.34 41.61 -7.56
N GLY A 34 19.26 40.31 -7.84
CA GLY A 34 18.03 39.67 -8.32
C GLY A 34 17.95 38.16 -8.04
N ASN A 35 18.62 37.68 -7.00
CA ASN A 35 18.41 36.31 -6.52
C ASN A 35 17.05 36.21 -5.82
N THR A 36 15.98 36.09 -6.62
CA THR A 36 14.77 35.40 -6.16
C THR A 36 15.18 33.97 -5.84
N ALA A 37 15.39 33.69 -4.55
CA ALA A 37 15.40 32.31 -4.08
C ALA A 37 14.01 31.76 -4.36
N ALA A 38 13.88 30.96 -5.42
CA ALA A 38 12.69 30.18 -5.63
C ALA A 38 12.66 29.13 -4.50
N GLU A 39 11.79 29.33 -3.52
CA GLU A 39 11.43 28.28 -2.58
C GLU A 39 10.90 27.11 -3.41
N ALA A 40 11.74 26.07 -3.55
CA ALA A 40 11.29 24.81 -4.10
C ALA A 40 10.24 24.28 -3.12
N THR A 41 8.97 24.38 -3.50
CA THR A 41 7.87 23.82 -2.72
C THR A 41 8.10 22.32 -2.61
N GLU A 42 8.52 21.85 -1.43
CA GLU A 42 8.67 20.43 -1.14
C GLU A 42 7.31 19.75 -1.28
N SER A 43 7.05 19.22 -2.48
CA SER A 43 5.88 18.40 -2.78
C SER A 43 6.08 17.06 -2.08
N ALA A 44 5.58 16.95 -0.84
CA ALA A 44 5.53 15.70 -0.10
C ALA A 44 4.80 14.65 -0.95
N HIS A 45 5.57 13.78 -1.60
CA HIS A 45 5.03 12.72 -2.43
C HIS A 45 4.29 11.71 -1.54
N PRO A 46 3.18 11.11 -2.03
CA PRO A 46 2.43 10.16 -1.23
C PRO A 46 3.25 8.91 -0.94
N ALA A 47 3.01 8.33 0.25
CA ALA A 47 3.45 6.99 0.62
C ALA A 47 2.84 5.94 -0.33
N ASP A 48 3.55 4.83 -0.51
CA ASP A 48 3.14 3.70 -1.35
C ASP A 48 2.32 2.68 -0.54
N PRO A 49 1.01 2.51 -0.80
CA PRO A 49 0.18 1.55 -0.07
C PRO A 49 0.45 0.08 -0.47
N SER A 50 1.15 -0.17 -1.58
CA SER A 50 1.49 -1.51 -2.11
C SER A 50 2.87 -2.01 -1.66
N ALA A 51 3.71 -1.13 -1.11
CA ALA A 51 4.99 -1.53 -0.54
C ALA A 51 4.78 -2.37 0.72
N ALA A 52 5.38 -3.58 0.76
CA ALA A 52 5.22 -4.56 1.83
C ALA A 52 5.75 -4.12 3.22
N ARG A 53 6.46 -2.98 3.27
CA ARG A 53 6.95 -2.32 4.48
C ARG A 53 6.40 -0.89 4.54
N PHE A 54 5.92 -0.46 5.70
CA PHE A 54 5.42 0.91 5.94
C PHE A 54 5.75 1.40 7.35
N THR A 55 5.76 2.72 7.54
CA THR A 55 6.09 3.35 8.82
C THR A 55 4.90 4.11 9.40
N LEU A 56 4.60 3.90 10.67
CA LEU A 56 3.78 4.78 11.49
C LEU A 56 4.70 5.59 12.42
N ALA A 57 4.57 6.91 12.40
CA ALA A 57 5.32 7.80 13.29
C ALA A 57 4.52 8.10 14.57
N VAL A 58 5.21 8.18 15.70
CA VAL A 58 4.64 8.49 17.02
C VAL A 58 5.35 9.73 17.57
N MET A 59 4.58 10.73 17.98
CA MET A 59 5.06 11.98 18.58
C MET A 59 4.44 12.12 19.99
N PRO A 60 5.22 11.93 21.06
CA PRO A 60 4.71 12.03 22.42
C PRO A 60 4.89 13.43 23.01
N ASP A 61 4.05 13.76 24.00
CA ASP A 61 4.37 14.61 25.17
C ASP A 61 5.27 15.81 24.83
N THR A 62 4.69 16.79 24.11
CA THR A 62 5.38 17.98 23.59
C THR A 62 5.19 19.23 24.47
N GLN A 63 4.56 19.10 25.63
CA GLN A 63 4.15 20.21 26.51
C GLN A 63 5.23 21.28 26.77
N TYR A 64 6.45 20.89 27.15
CA TYR A 64 7.55 21.82 27.47
C TYR A 64 8.06 22.62 26.26
N LEU A 65 7.61 22.32 25.04
CA LEU A 65 7.89 23.08 23.82
C LEU A 65 6.75 24.05 23.47
N PHE A 66 5.65 24.02 24.23
CA PHE A 66 4.45 24.84 24.11
C PHE A 66 3.97 25.38 25.47
N ASP A 67 4.91 25.83 26.31
CA ASP A 67 4.69 26.40 27.65
C ASP A 67 4.43 27.93 27.62
N GLU A 68 3.40 28.38 28.34
CA GLU A 68 2.96 29.78 28.51
C GLU A 68 3.94 30.64 29.34
N GLY A 69 5.09 30.91 28.73
CA GLY A 69 6.16 31.74 29.30
C GLY A 69 7.53 31.49 28.66
N GLY A 70 7.68 30.36 27.95
CA GLY A 70 8.97 29.89 27.44
C GLY A 70 8.90 28.93 26.23
N THR A 71 7.98 29.14 25.28
CA THR A 71 7.86 28.31 24.06
C THR A 71 9.08 28.39 23.11
N ASP A 72 9.71 27.26 22.76
CA ASP A 72 10.40 27.07 21.46
C ASP A 72 9.76 25.91 20.68
N PRO A 73 8.94 26.19 19.66
CA PRO A 73 8.23 25.17 18.90
C PRO A 73 9.06 24.58 17.75
N GLU A 74 10.28 25.06 17.50
CA GLU A 74 11.05 24.64 16.32
C GLU A 74 11.49 23.16 16.32
N PRO A 75 11.77 22.49 17.45
CA PRO A 75 12.04 21.06 17.45
C PRO A 75 10.84 20.23 16.96
N VAL A 76 9.62 20.54 17.43
CA VAL A 76 8.38 19.91 16.96
C VAL A 76 8.16 20.22 15.48
N ARG A 77 8.31 21.50 15.10
CA ARG A 77 8.13 21.94 13.70
C ARG A 77 9.09 21.21 12.75
N GLU A 78 10.35 21.04 13.14
CA GLU A 78 11.34 20.35 12.31
C GLU A 78 11.07 18.85 12.22
N SER A 79 10.61 18.20 13.29
CA SER A 79 10.14 16.82 13.22
C SER A 79 8.94 16.65 12.28
N LEU A 80 7.98 17.58 12.30
CA LEU A 80 6.87 17.57 11.34
C LEU A 80 7.34 17.83 9.89
N ARG A 81 8.32 18.72 9.65
CA ARG A 81 8.94 18.89 8.32
C ARG A 81 9.67 17.61 7.87
N TYR A 82 10.45 16.98 8.76
CA TYR A 82 11.20 15.76 8.50
C TYR A 82 10.27 14.62 8.06
N LEU A 83 9.14 14.42 8.75
CA LEU A 83 8.11 13.44 8.35
C LEU A 83 7.53 13.70 6.95
N LEU A 84 7.49 14.95 6.48
CA LEU A 84 7.11 15.29 5.11
C LEU A 84 8.24 15.02 4.10
N ARG A 85 9.49 15.39 4.42
CA ARG A 85 10.68 15.13 3.58
C ARG A 85 10.94 13.63 3.40
N ARG A 86 10.74 12.85 4.45
CA ARG A 86 10.95 11.39 4.48
C ARG A 86 9.75 10.56 4.01
N ARG A 87 8.57 11.17 3.78
CA ARG A 87 7.29 10.47 3.57
C ARG A 87 7.36 9.32 2.57
N GLN A 88 8.01 9.56 1.43
CA GLN A 88 8.16 8.56 0.37
C GLN A 88 9.25 7.52 0.71
N ASP A 89 10.46 7.98 1.05
CA ASP A 89 11.63 7.12 1.27
C ASP A 89 11.43 6.12 2.44
N ASP A 90 10.88 6.58 3.56
CA ASP A 90 10.64 5.75 4.76
C ASP A 90 9.22 5.13 4.75
N ASN A 91 8.48 5.27 3.64
CA ASN A 91 7.08 4.90 3.45
C ASN A 91 6.16 5.23 4.64
N ILE A 92 6.20 6.48 5.11
CA ILE A 92 5.48 6.94 6.29
C ILE A 92 4.00 7.11 5.93
N VAL A 93 3.14 6.18 6.34
CA VAL A 93 1.72 6.23 5.97
C VAL A 93 0.91 7.14 6.89
N PHE A 94 1.23 7.17 8.19
CA PHE A 94 0.43 7.81 9.24
C PHE A 94 1.31 8.36 10.38
N MET A 95 0.82 9.34 11.14
CA MET A 95 1.42 9.83 12.40
C MET A 95 0.39 9.92 13.53
N THR A 96 0.74 9.58 14.77
CA THR A 96 -0.12 9.83 15.93
C THR A 96 0.62 10.63 17.00
N HIS A 97 -0.06 11.65 17.53
CA HIS A 97 0.35 12.31 18.77
C HIS A 97 -0.32 11.61 19.97
N LEU A 98 0.34 11.59 21.15
CA LEU A 98 -0.08 10.78 22.32
C LEU A 98 -0.61 11.63 23.51
N GLY A 99 -1.11 12.83 23.22
CA GLY A 99 -1.55 13.78 24.25
C GLY A 99 -0.40 14.62 24.80
N ASP A 100 -0.76 15.58 25.64
CA ASP A 100 0.08 16.66 26.14
C ASP A 100 0.77 17.43 25.00
N VAL A 101 -0.08 18.09 24.21
CA VAL A 101 0.34 19.03 23.18
C VAL A 101 0.88 20.33 23.81
N THR A 102 0.40 20.68 25.02
CA THR A 102 0.65 21.95 25.74
C THR A 102 0.86 21.71 27.24
N GLU A 103 1.45 22.66 27.98
CA GLU A 103 1.75 22.49 29.43
C GLU A 103 0.58 22.85 30.36
N HIS A 104 -0.35 23.72 29.94
CA HIS A 104 -1.47 24.18 30.77
C HIS A 104 -2.83 24.19 30.03
N GLY A 105 -2.89 23.73 28.77
CA GLY A 105 -4.13 23.59 28.01
C GLY A 105 -4.78 24.92 27.61
N THR A 106 -4.04 26.03 27.63
CA THR A 106 -4.65 27.37 27.49
C THR A 106 -5.04 27.73 26.06
N GLU A 107 -5.86 28.77 25.90
CA GLU A 107 -6.13 29.32 24.56
C GLU A 107 -4.89 29.89 23.86
N ALA A 108 -3.86 30.32 24.60
CA ALA A 108 -2.64 30.89 24.03
C ALA A 108 -1.61 29.81 23.65
N GLU A 109 -1.43 28.78 24.48
CA GLU A 109 -0.58 27.62 24.15
C GLU A 109 -1.15 26.85 22.95
N MET A 110 -2.46 26.61 22.94
CA MET A 110 -3.15 26.00 21.79
C MET A 110 -2.98 26.83 20.51
N ALA A 111 -3.07 28.16 20.61
CA ALA A 111 -2.81 29.06 19.47
C ALA A 111 -1.33 29.08 19.02
N SER A 112 -0.39 28.70 19.89
CA SER A 112 1.03 28.52 19.58
C SER A 112 1.28 27.19 18.85
N ALA A 113 0.66 26.10 19.33
CA ALA A 113 0.77 24.77 18.74
C ALA A 113 0.05 24.63 17.39
N ASP A 114 -1.13 25.23 17.25
CA ASP A 114 -1.97 25.18 16.05
C ASP A 114 -1.20 25.41 14.72
N PRO A 115 -0.49 26.54 14.50
CA PRO A 115 0.25 26.79 13.26
C PRO A 115 1.46 25.86 13.03
N VAL A 116 1.90 25.09 14.04
CA VAL A 116 2.94 24.07 13.89
C VAL A 116 2.32 22.81 13.27
N PHE A 117 1.24 22.29 13.85
CA PHE A 117 0.55 21.10 13.34
C PHE A 117 -0.20 21.33 12.01
N ARG A 118 -0.63 22.57 11.72
CA ARG A 118 -1.15 22.93 10.37
C ARG A 118 -0.16 22.64 9.23
N THR A 119 1.15 22.51 9.49
CA THR A 119 2.15 22.28 8.44
C THR A 119 1.96 20.93 7.71
N ILE A 120 1.41 19.92 8.38
CA ILE A 120 1.21 18.55 7.85
C ILE A 120 -0.20 18.29 7.31
N GLU A 121 -1.17 19.17 7.58
CA GLU A 121 -2.55 19.00 7.14
C GLU A 121 -2.68 18.84 5.62
N GLY A 122 -3.42 17.80 5.21
CA GLY A 122 -3.61 17.46 3.80
C GLY A 122 -2.38 16.85 3.10
N LYS A 123 -1.25 16.63 3.82
CA LYS A 123 0.00 16.08 3.26
C LYS A 123 0.39 14.75 3.92
N LEU A 124 0.29 14.69 5.25
CA LEU A 124 0.53 13.51 6.08
C LEU A 124 -0.76 13.21 6.86
N PRO A 125 -1.37 12.02 6.69
CA PRO A 125 -2.44 11.56 7.56
C PRO A 125 -1.97 11.46 9.01
N TRP A 126 -2.77 11.97 9.95
CA TRP A 126 -2.43 11.90 11.37
C TRP A 126 -3.67 11.91 12.28
N SER A 127 -3.45 11.58 13.55
CA SER A 127 -4.39 11.72 14.68
C SER A 127 -3.74 12.42 15.87
N VAL A 128 -4.56 13.00 16.73
CA VAL A 128 -4.19 13.54 18.04
C VAL A 128 -5.32 13.26 19.03
N LEU A 129 -4.94 13.14 20.29
CA LEU A 129 -5.79 12.99 21.47
C LEU A 129 -5.30 13.99 22.53
N ALA A 130 -6.10 14.31 23.54
CA ALA A 130 -5.71 15.22 24.60
C ALA A 130 -4.98 14.47 25.73
N GLY A 131 -3.99 15.10 26.36
CA GLY A 131 -3.36 14.61 27.59
C GLY A 131 -3.83 15.34 28.86
N ASN A 132 -3.21 15.04 30.02
CA ASN A 132 -3.64 15.63 31.29
C ASN A 132 -3.27 17.11 31.49
N HIS A 133 -2.37 17.65 30.67
CA HIS A 133 -2.03 19.07 30.64
C HIS A 133 -2.94 19.84 29.67
N ASP A 134 -3.39 19.21 28.58
CA ASP A 134 -4.29 19.83 27.59
C ASP A 134 -5.73 20.06 28.11
N VAL A 135 -6.21 19.21 29.01
CA VAL A 135 -7.62 19.13 29.46
C VAL A 135 -7.75 18.58 30.88
N SER A 136 -8.93 18.71 31.50
CA SER A 136 -9.26 18.07 32.77
C SER A 136 -10.63 17.37 32.73
N GLY A 137 -10.78 16.29 33.51
CA GLY A 137 -11.94 15.41 33.45
C GLY A 137 -11.92 14.44 32.27
N ASP A 138 -13.00 13.66 32.13
CA ASP A 138 -13.23 12.71 31.04
C ASP A 138 -13.64 13.39 29.71
N ASP A 139 -13.82 12.60 28.66
CA ASP A 139 -14.26 13.09 27.34
C ASP A 139 -15.67 13.75 27.34
N GLN A 140 -16.47 13.61 28.39
CA GLN A 140 -17.79 14.27 28.51
C GLN A 140 -17.71 15.70 29.13
N ARG A 141 -16.51 16.19 29.44
CA ARG A 141 -16.22 17.55 29.99
C ARG A 141 -16.73 18.75 29.17
N GLY A 142 -17.13 18.57 27.91
CA GLY A 142 -17.64 19.65 27.06
C GLY A 142 -16.56 20.42 26.29
N ASP A 143 -16.78 21.71 26.03
CA ASP A 143 -15.89 22.55 25.19
C ASP A 143 -14.58 22.92 25.89
N THR A 144 -13.44 22.83 25.18
CA THR A 144 -12.11 23.18 25.69
C THR A 144 -11.26 23.88 24.61
N PRO A 145 -10.19 24.61 25.00
CA PRO A 145 -9.21 25.13 24.04
C PRO A 145 -8.62 24.04 23.14
N PHE A 146 -8.35 22.84 23.68
CA PHE A 146 -7.96 21.67 22.90
C PHE A 146 -9.02 21.32 21.84
N LEU A 147 -10.28 21.09 22.22
CA LEU A 147 -11.31 20.60 21.30
C LEU A 147 -11.55 21.56 20.12
N ARG A 148 -11.52 22.87 20.39
CA ARG A 148 -11.69 23.91 19.36
C ARG A 148 -10.50 23.99 18.39
N THR A 149 -9.33 23.54 18.82
CA THR A 149 -8.06 23.62 18.08
C THR A 149 -7.75 22.33 17.35
N PHE A 150 -7.84 21.18 18.02
CA PHE A 150 -7.41 19.86 17.56
C PHE A 150 -8.55 18.88 17.28
N GLY A 151 -9.80 19.23 17.63
CA GLY A 151 -10.98 18.39 17.41
C GLY A 151 -11.33 18.13 15.93
N PRO A 152 -12.33 17.28 15.68
CA PRO A 152 -12.54 16.55 14.41
C PRO A 152 -12.75 17.42 13.17
N ARG A 153 -13.07 18.71 13.33
CA ARG A 153 -13.15 19.67 12.21
C ARG A 153 -11.82 19.83 11.48
N ARG A 154 -10.67 19.71 12.17
CA ARG A 154 -9.33 19.75 11.56
C ARG A 154 -9.14 18.59 10.56
N PHE A 155 -9.69 17.43 10.88
CA PHE A 155 -9.54 16.21 10.08
C PHE A 155 -10.53 16.07 8.92
N ALA A 156 -11.43 17.03 8.70
CA ALA A 156 -12.46 16.99 7.65
C ALA A 156 -11.93 16.96 6.19
N ARG A 157 -10.62 17.13 5.98
CA ARG A 157 -9.93 16.95 4.68
C ARG A 157 -8.96 15.77 4.64
N SER A 158 -8.84 15.01 5.73
CA SER A 158 -7.98 13.83 5.79
C SER A 158 -8.64 12.65 5.08
N SER A 159 -7.94 12.05 4.12
CA SER A 159 -8.40 10.84 3.42
C SER A 159 -8.55 9.63 4.33
N THR A 160 -7.96 9.66 5.53
CA THR A 160 -8.00 8.56 6.51
C THR A 160 -9.04 8.74 7.61
N PHE A 161 -9.46 9.97 7.93
CA PHE A 161 -10.43 10.20 9.00
C PHE A 161 -11.78 9.56 8.65
N ARG A 162 -12.40 8.86 9.61
CA ARG A 162 -13.69 8.17 9.41
C ARG A 162 -14.77 8.62 10.38
N GLY A 163 -14.40 9.05 11.58
CA GLY A 163 -15.36 9.65 12.51
C GLY A 163 -14.75 9.98 13.88
N ALA A 164 -15.60 10.53 14.74
CA ALA A 164 -15.28 10.88 16.11
C ALA A 164 -16.47 10.55 17.03
N SER A 165 -16.25 10.55 18.34
CA SER A 165 -17.30 10.50 19.36
C SER A 165 -18.22 11.74 19.27
N PRO A 166 -19.44 11.71 19.85
CA PRO A 166 -20.37 12.84 19.80
C PRO A 166 -19.83 14.12 20.46
N ASP A 167 -19.03 13.97 21.51
CA ASP A 167 -18.22 15.01 22.18
C ASP A 167 -17.03 15.49 21.32
N GLY A 168 -16.45 14.59 20.50
CA GLY A 168 -15.38 14.88 19.56
C GLY A 168 -13.95 14.67 20.07
N TYR A 169 -13.74 14.12 21.27
CA TYR A 169 -12.38 13.85 21.79
C TYR A 169 -11.79 12.52 21.33
N ASN A 170 -12.62 11.50 21.14
CA ASN A 170 -12.19 10.22 20.58
C ASN A 170 -12.33 10.27 19.05
N THR A 171 -11.33 9.79 18.30
CA THR A 171 -11.32 9.78 16.84
C THR A 171 -10.85 8.44 16.27
N TYR A 172 -11.29 8.09 15.07
CA TYR A 172 -10.76 6.93 14.36
C TYR A 172 -10.45 7.21 12.89
N HIS A 173 -9.36 6.58 12.46
CA HIS A 173 -8.77 6.74 11.14
C HIS A 173 -8.53 5.37 10.52
N VAL A 174 -8.77 5.26 9.21
CA VAL A 174 -8.55 4.05 8.43
C VAL A 174 -7.65 4.37 7.23
N PHE A 175 -6.56 3.61 7.06
CA PHE A 175 -5.63 3.76 5.94
C PHE A 175 -5.31 2.39 5.30
N ARG A 176 -4.68 2.41 4.12
CA ARG A 176 -4.19 1.20 3.43
C ARG A 176 -2.66 1.25 3.31
N ALA A 177 -1.99 0.16 3.68
CA ALA A 177 -0.53 0.02 3.68
C ALA A 177 -0.12 -1.45 3.68
N ALA A 178 0.96 -1.81 2.98
CA ALA A 178 1.33 -3.22 2.71
C ALA A 178 0.13 -4.05 2.22
N ASP A 179 -0.61 -3.47 1.26
CA ASP A 179 -1.90 -3.91 0.70
C ASP A 179 -3.04 -4.14 1.72
N ARG A 180 -2.81 -3.96 3.02
CA ARG A 180 -3.80 -4.23 4.06
C ARG A 180 -4.50 -2.95 4.51
N THR A 181 -5.77 -3.07 4.93
CA THR A 181 -6.50 -1.99 5.62
C THR A 181 -6.13 -2.00 7.11
N TRP A 182 -5.85 -0.83 7.68
CA TRP A 182 -5.47 -0.63 9.09
C TRP A 182 -6.37 0.40 9.75
N LEU A 183 -6.56 0.29 11.06
CA LEU A 183 -7.33 1.23 11.87
C LEU A 183 -6.45 1.83 12.99
N VAL A 184 -6.46 3.14 13.14
CA VAL A 184 -5.96 3.85 14.33
C VAL A 184 -7.17 4.38 15.09
N LEU A 185 -7.25 3.99 16.37
CA LEU A 185 -8.30 4.40 17.31
C LEU A 185 -7.65 5.27 18.39
N ALA A 186 -7.75 6.59 18.22
CA ALA A 186 -7.20 7.57 19.14
C ALA A 186 -8.27 7.96 20.16
N LEU A 187 -8.11 7.50 21.39
CA LEU A 187 -9.00 7.75 22.51
C LEU A 187 -8.43 8.82 23.44
N ASP A 188 -9.32 9.49 24.17
CA ASP A 188 -8.95 10.50 25.16
C ASP A 188 -8.07 9.97 26.30
N TRP A 189 -7.37 10.85 27.05
CA TRP A 189 -6.66 10.44 28.27
C TRP A 189 -7.57 9.81 29.33
N ARG A 190 -8.84 10.20 29.38
CA ARG A 190 -9.89 9.63 30.25
C ARG A 190 -11.15 9.37 29.43
N THR A 191 -11.12 8.28 28.66
CA THR A 191 -12.31 7.79 27.95
C THR A 191 -13.41 7.44 28.95
N SER A 192 -14.65 7.86 28.68
CA SER A 192 -15.83 7.51 29.50
C SER A 192 -16.41 6.14 29.11
N ASP A 193 -17.42 5.65 29.86
CA ASP A 193 -18.19 4.47 29.44
C ASP A 193 -18.94 4.71 28.12
N GLU A 194 -19.40 5.94 27.87
CA GLU A 194 -19.94 6.41 26.59
C GLU A 194 -18.89 6.42 25.48
N GLY A 195 -17.69 6.94 25.75
CA GLY A 195 -16.54 6.91 24.84
C GLY A 195 -16.12 5.48 24.49
N LEU A 196 -16.11 4.57 25.47
CA LEU A 196 -15.90 3.14 25.26
C LEU A 196 -17.04 2.48 24.49
N ALA A 197 -18.30 2.90 24.69
CA ALA A 197 -19.44 2.40 23.92
C ALA A 197 -19.35 2.80 22.44
N TRP A 198 -18.87 4.02 22.17
CA TRP A 198 -18.54 4.47 20.82
C TRP A 198 -17.35 3.70 20.23
N ALA A 199 -16.28 3.50 21.01
CA ALA A 199 -15.11 2.73 20.58
C ALA A 199 -15.47 1.28 20.20
N ARG A 200 -16.32 0.61 20.99
CA ARG A 200 -16.87 -0.71 20.67
C ARG A 200 -17.63 -0.71 19.34
N GLN A 201 -18.52 0.28 19.12
CA GLN A 201 -19.23 0.42 17.84
C GLN A 201 -18.30 0.61 16.63
N VAL A 202 -17.18 1.32 16.79
CA VAL A 202 -16.17 1.49 15.73
C VAL A 202 -15.52 0.15 15.39
N LEU A 203 -15.14 -0.64 16.39
CA LEU A 203 -14.53 -1.96 16.19
C LEU A 203 -15.53 -2.97 15.61
N ASP A 204 -16.76 -3.01 16.12
CA ASP A 204 -17.86 -3.85 15.62
C ASP A 204 -18.19 -3.59 14.14
N GLN A 205 -18.01 -2.34 13.68
CA GLN A 205 -18.19 -1.93 12.27
C GLN A 205 -16.97 -2.21 11.39
N ASN A 206 -15.79 -2.46 11.98
CA ASN A 206 -14.54 -2.74 11.28
C ASN A 206 -13.92 -4.07 11.76
N PRO A 207 -14.69 -5.17 11.81
CA PRO A 207 -14.25 -6.43 12.42
C PRO A 207 -13.02 -6.97 11.68
N GLY A 208 -12.01 -7.43 12.42
CA GLY A 208 -10.81 -8.06 11.86
C GLY A 208 -9.86 -7.12 11.10
N VAL A 209 -10.09 -5.80 11.16
CA VAL A 209 -9.14 -4.79 10.67
C VAL A 209 -8.08 -4.56 11.77
N PRO A 210 -6.78 -4.86 11.53
CA PRO A 210 -5.74 -4.67 12.54
C PRO A 210 -5.78 -3.24 13.10
N THR A 211 -5.93 -3.16 14.41
CA THR A 211 -6.19 -1.91 15.12
C THR A 211 -5.04 -1.57 16.04
N ILE A 212 -4.55 -0.34 15.88
CA ILE A 212 -3.60 0.31 16.77
C ILE A 212 -4.40 1.30 17.62
N LEU A 213 -4.35 1.13 18.94
CA LEU A 213 -5.00 2.04 19.89
C LEU A 213 -3.99 3.08 20.37
N THR A 214 -4.42 4.33 20.47
CA THR A 214 -3.68 5.36 21.21
C THR A 214 -4.57 5.99 22.26
N THR A 215 -3.97 6.31 23.40
CA THR A 215 -4.51 7.13 24.49
C THR A 215 -3.31 7.83 25.13
N HIS A 216 -3.51 8.66 26.13
CA HIS A 216 -2.41 9.27 26.87
C HIS A 216 -1.94 8.34 28.01
N ASP A 217 -2.86 7.72 28.77
CA ASP A 217 -2.56 6.90 29.94
C ASP A 217 -2.95 5.42 29.71
N ILE A 218 -1.95 4.53 29.61
CA ILE A 218 -2.15 3.09 29.33
C ILE A 218 -1.31 2.15 30.23
N VAL A 219 0.00 2.41 30.41
CA VAL A 219 0.88 1.62 31.30
C VAL A 219 1.91 2.54 31.95
N SER A 220 2.26 2.30 33.20
CA SER A 220 3.34 3.01 33.89
C SER A 220 4.66 2.25 33.75
N PRO A 221 5.81 2.91 33.53
CA PRO A 221 7.11 2.25 33.45
C PRO A 221 7.58 1.71 34.81
N ASN A 222 8.41 0.67 34.77
CA ASN A 222 9.17 0.16 35.90
C ASN A 222 10.66 0.46 35.69
N ASP A 223 11.48 0.45 36.76
CA ASP A 223 12.92 0.79 36.73
C ASP A 223 13.77 -0.06 35.75
N ASP A 224 13.29 -1.24 35.35
CA ASP A 224 13.95 -2.17 34.42
C ASP A 224 13.53 -2.01 32.95
N GLY A 225 12.67 -1.03 32.63
CA GLY A 225 12.14 -0.79 31.29
C GLY A 225 10.93 -1.67 30.91
N SER A 226 10.51 -2.59 31.79
CA SER A 226 9.18 -3.18 31.71
C SER A 226 8.10 -2.15 32.08
N ALA A 227 6.83 -2.51 31.95
CA ALA A 227 5.72 -1.65 32.32
C ALA A 227 4.58 -2.41 33.00
N THR A 228 3.81 -1.70 33.81
CA THR A 228 2.66 -2.21 34.57
C THR A 228 1.39 -1.46 34.13
N ILE A 229 0.27 -2.15 33.91
CA ILE A 229 -0.96 -1.48 33.48
C ILE A 229 -1.44 -0.49 34.55
N SER A 230 -1.62 0.77 34.16
CA SER A 230 -2.13 1.84 35.03
C SER A 230 -3.59 1.61 35.41
N ASP A 231 -4.14 2.44 36.31
CA ASP A 231 -5.56 2.34 36.67
C ASP A 231 -6.47 2.65 35.46
N ASN A 232 -6.05 3.58 34.58
CA ASN A 232 -6.71 3.87 33.31
C ASN A 232 -6.59 2.70 32.33
N GLY A 233 -5.37 2.20 32.18
CA GLY A 233 -5.10 1.08 31.29
C GLY A 233 -5.88 -0.15 31.69
N ARG A 234 -6.20 -0.35 32.98
CA ARG A 234 -7.08 -1.43 33.44
C ARG A 234 -8.54 -1.19 33.04
N HIS A 235 -9.05 0.04 33.13
CA HIS A 235 -10.39 0.37 32.60
C HIS A 235 -10.47 0.13 31.07
N LEU A 236 -9.49 0.60 30.29
CA LEU A 236 -9.41 0.38 28.85
C LEU A 236 -9.18 -1.10 28.50
N TRP A 237 -8.37 -1.81 29.29
CA TRP A 237 -8.10 -3.24 29.11
C TRP A 237 -9.35 -4.07 29.34
N ASP A 238 -10.02 -3.85 30.47
CA ASP A 238 -11.17 -4.65 30.90
C ASP A 238 -12.44 -4.37 30.10
N GLY A 239 -12.67 -3.11 29.72
CA GLY A 239 -13.84 -2.64 28.97
C GLY A 239 -13.72 -2.65 27.44
N LEU A 240 -12.50 -2.82 26.88
CA LEU A 240 -12.25 -2.77 25.44
C LEU A 240 -11.16 -3.76 24.98
N ILE A 241 -9.89 -3.51 25.33
CA ILE A 241 -8.74 -4.07 24.61
C ILE A 241 -8.71 -5.61 24.68
N ARG A 242 -8.97 -6.20 25.84
CA ARG A 242 -8.84 -7.66 26.03
C ARG A 242 -9.90 -8.47 25.26
N SER A 243 -11.02 -7.86 24.90
CA SER A 243 -12.14 -8.55 24.23
C SER A 243 -12.11 -8.43 22.71
N TYR A 244 -11.42 -7.41 22.16
CA TYR A 244 -11.36 -7.16 20.72
C TYR A 244 -10.07 -7.69 20.11
N ASP A 245 -10.13 -8.87 19.49
CA ASP A 245 -8.96 -9.57 18.95
C ASP A 245 -8.21 -8.80 17.86
N GLN A 246 -8.83 -7.80 17.25
CA GLN A 246 -8.18 -6.95 16.26
C GLN A 246 -7.20 -5.91 16.84
N ILE A 247 -7.24 -5.64 18.15
CA ILE A 247 -6.27 -4.76 18.82
C ILE A 247 -5.03 -5.58 19.19
N PHE A 248 -3.87 -5.15 18.72
CA PHE A 248 -2.57 -5.81 18.98
C PHE A 248 -1.48 -4.87 19.51
N LEU A 249 -1.67 -3.56 19.36
CA LEU A 249 -0.75 -2.54 19.84
C LEU A 249 -1.56 -1.41 20.46
N ALA A 250 -1.25 -1.06 21.70
CA ALA A 250 -1.73 0.15 22.36
C ALA A 250 -0.54 0.99 22.87
N MET A 251 -0.61 2.30 22.70
CA MET A 251 0.48 3.22 23.03
C MET A 251 -0.05 4.46 23.77
N GLY A 252 0.79 5.01 24.67
CA GLY A 252 0.51 6.30 25.33
C GLY A 252 1.75 7.04 25.82
N GLY A 253 1.48 8.25 26.33
CA GLY A 253 2.41 9.22 26.90
C GLY A 253 2.33 9.24 28.43
N HIS A 254 2.13 10.41 29.05
CA HIS A 254 1.81 10.64 30.47
C HIS A 254 2.92 10.30 31.48
N TYR A 255 3.47 9.09 31.42
CA TYR A 255 4.49 8.61 32.34
C TYR A 255 5.87 8.54 31.68
N TRP A 256 6.87 9.00 32.42
CA TRP A 256 8.28 8.96 32.08
C TRP A 256 9.03 8.00 33.03
N PRO A 257 9.99 7.17 32.56
CA PRO A 257 10.51 7.05 31.20
C PRO A 257 9.70 6.12 30.27
N ALA A 258 10.18 5.95 29.03
CA ALA A 258 9.63 4.96 28.10
C ALA A 258 9.85 3.50 28.58
N GLY A 259 8.94 2.60 28.18
CA GLY A 259 8.92 1.19 28.60
C GLY A 259 7.85 0.38 27.88
N ARG A 260 7.77 -0.94 28.13
CA ARG A 260 6.76 -1.80 27.49
C ARG A 260 6.35 -3.03 28.32
N THR A 261 5.18 -3.56 28.02
CA THR A 261 4.72 -4.88 28.46
C THR A 261 3.87 -5.56 27.38
N VAL A 262 3.57 -6.85 27.56
CA VAL A 262 2.74 -7.64 26.63
C VAL A 262 1.73 -8.43 27.44
N GLN A 263 0.45 -8.31 27.07
CA GLN A 263 -0.67 -8.92 27.76
C GLN A 263 -1.42 -9.87 26.82
N THR A 264 -1.90 -11.00 27.34
CA THR A 264 -2.71 -11.95 26.55
C THR A 264 -4.19 -11.58 26.61
N ASN A 265 -4.83 -11.42 25.45
CA ASN A 265 -6.26 -11.11 25.34
C ASN A 265 -7.16 -12.36 25.57
N GLU A 266 -8.48 -12.18 25.57
CA GLU A 266 -9.45 -13.28 25.79
C GLU A 266 -9.45 -14.35 24.68
N HIS A 267 -8.81 -14.06 23.54
CA HIS A 267 -8.66 -14.98 22.41
C HIS A 267 -7.34 -15.76 22.43
N GLY A 268 -6.51 -15.54 23.46
CA GLY A 268 -5.22 -16.22 23.65
C GLY A 268 -4.03 -15.58 22.94
N ASN A 269 -4.21 -14.40 22.36
CA ASN A 269 -3.20 -13.72 21.54
C ASN A 269 -2.52 -12.56 22.29
N PRO A 270 -1.27 -12.18 21.93
CA PRO A 270 -0.57 -11.06 22.54
C PRO A 270 -1.14 -9.71 22.09
N VAL A 271 -1.10 -8.74 23.01
CA VAL A 271 -1.30 -7.31 22.80
C VAL A 271 -0.12 -6.57 23.43
N HIS A 272 0.55 -5.75 22.64
CA HIS A 272 1.73 -4.98 23.04
C HIS A 272 1.27 -3.63 23.61
N LEU A 273 1.68 -3.33 24.84
CA LEU A 273 1.32 -2.09 25.55
C LEU A 273 2.59 -1.29 25.80
N HIS A 274 2.75 -0.14 25.13
CA HIS A 274 3.98 0.66 25.18
C HIS A 274 3.72 2.02 25.82
N ILE A 275 4.65 2.46 26.68
CA ILE A 275 4.71 3.84 27.17
C ILE A 275 5.87 4.57 26.49
N THR A 276 5.58 5.74 25.95
CA THR A 276 6.46 6.49 25.05
C THR A 276 6.30 7.97 25.37
N ASN A 277 7.20 8.52 26.18
CA ASN A 277 7.26 9.92 26.58
C ASN A 277 8.74 10.35 26.58
N TYR A 278 9.04 11.61 26.23
CA TYR A 278 10.41 12.16 26.25
C TYR A 278 10.56 13.53 26.93
N GLN A 279 9.51 14.10 27.55
CA GLN A 279 9.50 15.51 27.97
C GLN A 279 10.70 15.89 28.88
N ASP A 280 11.06 15.00 29.80
CA ASP A 280 12.16 15.16 30.76
C ASP A 280 13.57 14.94 30.17
N ARG A 281 13.69 14.62 28.87
CA ARG A 281 14.99 14.64 28.16
C ARG A 281 15.42 16.07 27.83
N TYR A 282 16.70 16.23 27.49
CA TYR A 282 17.28 17.54 27.14
C TYR A 282 16.43 18.31 26.12
N TYR A 283 16.20 19.59 26.42
CA TYR A 283 15.44 20.52 25.58
C TYR A 283 13.97 20.10 25.37
N GLY A 284 13.28 19.70 26.45
CA GLY A 284 11.85 19.37 26.41
C GLY A 284 11.54 18.18 25.50
N GLY A 285 12.35 17.11 25.59
CA GLY A 285 12.29 16.00 24.65
C GLY A 285 12.76 16.31 23.22
N ALA A 286 13.24 17.54 22.94
CA ALA A 286 13.80 17.96 21.66
C ALA A 286 12.96 17.61 20.42
N GLY A 287 11.62 17.56 20.56
CA GLY A 287 10.70 17.17 19.49
C GLY A 287 10.86 15.74 19.00
N MET A 288 11.33 14.82 19.85
CA MET A 288 11.59 13.42 19.50
C MET A 288 10.38 12.70 18.92
N ILE A 289 10.65 11.78 17.99
CA ILE A 289 9.67 10.88 17.41
C ILE A 289 10.14 9.42 17.54
N ARG A 290 9.19 8.50 17.54
CA ARG A 290 9.42 7.06 17.46
C ARG A 290 8.79 6.52 16.18
N TYR A 291 9.58 5.86 15.34
CA TYR A 291 9.09 5.12 14.19
C TYR A 291 8.65 3.71 14.62
N TYR A 292 7.56 3.23 14.04
CA TYR A 292 7.12 1.84 14.05
C TYR A 292 7.05 1.38 12.59
N THR A 293 8.06 0.62 12.18
CA THR A 293 8.27 0.20 10.79
C THR A 293 7.77 -1.23 10.62
N PHE A 294 6.54 -1.37 10.13
CA PHE A 294 5.87 -2.65 9.90
C PHE A 294 6.44 -3.30 8.64
N ASP A 295 6.88 -4.55 8.74
CA ASP A 295 7.27 -5.40 7.62
C ASP A 295 6.44 -6.70 7.64
N LEU A 296 5.49 -6.79 6.70
CA LEU A 296 4.58 -7.93 6.63
C LEU A 296 5.20 -9.15 5.96
N ALA A 297 6.33 -9.00 5.26
CA ALA A 297 7.04 -10.11 4.64
C ALA A 297 7.94 -10.86 5.62
N THR A 298 8.42 -10.19 6.68
CA THR A 298 9.18 -10.82 7.78
C THR A 298 8.35 -11.07 9.04
N GLY A 299 7.16 -10.46 9.18
CA GLY A 299 6.32 -10.57 10.38
C GLY A 299 6.87 -9.75 11.54
N ALA A 300 7.32 -8.52 11.27
CA ALA A 300 8.04 -7.68 12.23
C ALA A 300 7.50 -6.24 12.30
N ILE A 301 7.75 -5.57 13.43
CA ILE A 301 7.66 -4.11 13.58
C ILE A 301 8.98 -3.63 14.16
N ASP A 302 9.83 -3.01 13.34
CA ASP A 302 11.09 -2.41 13.79
C ASP A 302 10.82 -1.02 14.39
N VAL A 303 11.17 -0.83 15.65
CA VAL A 303 10.94 0.39 16.44
C VAL A 303 12.26 1.14 16.63
N GLU A 304 12.28 2.44 16.32
CA GLU A 304 13.45 3.31 16.48
C GLU A 304 13.05 4.70 17.01
N THR A 305 13.93 5.33 17.80
CA THR A 305 13.62 6.61 18.48
C THR A 305 14.73 7.65 18.28
N PHE A 306 14.38 8.87 17.85
CA PHE A 306 15.33 9.94 17.55
C PHE A 306 14.69 11.34 17.52
N SER A 307 15.52 12.39 17.56
CA SER A 307 15.13 13.79 17.36
C SER A 307 15.59 14.28 15.98
N PRO A 308 14.69 14.44 14.99
CA PRO A 308 14.99 15.08 13.70
C PRO A 308 15.72 16.42 13.81
N TRP A 309 15.32 17.27 14.77
CA TRP A 309 15.95 18.57 15.02
C TRP A 309 17.42 18.45 15.47
N LEU A 310 17.77 17.37 16.19
CA LEU A 310 19.15 17.06 16.57
C LEU A 310 19.90 16.25 15.48
N LEU A 311 19.19 15.53 14.60
CA LEU A 311 19.81 14.85 13.45
C LEU A 311 20.50 15.83 12.49
N GLU A 312 19.88 16.97 12.21
CA GLU A 312 20.38 18.01 11.29
C GLU A 312 21.59 18.80 11.86
N LYS A 313 21.86 18.72 13.17
CA LYS A 313 22.95 19.45 13.82
C LYS A 313 24.31 18.82 13.51
N ARG A 314 25.16 19.57 12.79
CA ARG A 314 26.49 19.12 12.34
C ARG A 314 27.54 18.99 13.45
N ASN A 315 27.45 19.86 14.47
CA ASN A 315 28.38 19.92 15.60
C ASN A 315 27.56 19.99 16.91
N PRO A 316 26.87 18.91 17.32
CA PRO A 316 26.09 18.90 18.56
C PRO A 316 27.01 19.01 19.79
N SER A 317 26.51 19.67 20.84
CA SER A 317 27.05 19.54 22.19
C SER A 317 26.78 18.15 22.78
N THR A 318 27.38 17.84 23.94
CA THR A 318 27.24 16.52 24.59
C THR A 318 25.78 16.10 24.79
N LEU A 319 24.95 16.96 25.39
CA LEU A 319 23.54 16.67 25.66
C LEU A 319 22.70 16.55 24.37
N GLU A 320 23.03 17.34 23.34
CA GLU A 320 22.43 17.22 22.01
C GLU A 320 22.81 15.90 21.33
N ALA A 321 24.04 15.41 21.51
CA ALA A 321 24.49 14.12 20.97
C ALA A 321 23.85 12.94 21.72
N GLU A 322 23.75 13.02 23.05
CA GLU A 322 23.12 12.01 23.92
C GLU A 322 21.59 11.92 23.73
N THR A 323 20.96 13.00 23.24
CA THR A 323 19.50 13.08 22.99
C THR A 323 19.17 12.99 21.49
N ARG A 324 20.15 12.83 20.62
CA ARG A 324 19.96 12.77 19.15
C ARG A 324 19.20 11.52 18.71
N GLU A 325 19.65 10.36 19.18
CA GLU A 325 19.18 9.01 18.81
C GLU A 325 19.24 8.16 20.08
N LEU A 326 18.21 7.34 20.33
CA LEU A 326 18.16 6.46 21.50
C LEU A 326 18.26 5.00 21.06
N SER A 327 19.12 4.24 21.76
CA SER A 327 19.43 2.85 21.42
C SER A 327 19.37 1.90 22.61
N GLY A 328 18.63 2.26 23.66
CA GLY A 328 18.31 1.35 24.76
C GLY A 328 17.20 0.37 24.36
N ASP A 329 17.08 -0.74 25.09
CA ASP A 329 16.16 -1.83 24.74
C ASP A 329 14.67 -1.44 24.72
N VAL A 330 14.30 -0.30 25.33
CA VAL A 330 12.96 0.31 25.33
C VAL A 330 12.76 1.38 24.24
N ASP A 331 13.83 1.76 23.53
CA ASP A 331 13.88 2.85 22.55
C ASP A 331 14.19 2.38 21.12
N ARG A 332 14.96 1.29 20.97
CA ARG A 332 15.22 0.61 19.69
C ARG A 332 15.07 -0.90 19.87
N PHE A 333 14.06 -1.50 19.23
CA PHE A 333 13.71 -2.91 19.37
C PHE A 333 12.81 -3.40 18.22
N THR A 334 12.64 -4.72 18.07
CA THR A 334 11.69 -5.31 17.12
C THR A 334 10.56 -6.01 17.88
N VAL A 335 9.32 -5.89 17.38
CA VAL A 335 8.18 -6.73 17.79
C VAL A 335 7.94 -7.79 16.72
N GLU A 336 7.92 -9.06 17.10
CA GLU A 336 7.56 -10.17 16.21
C GLU A 336 6.05 -10.40 16.23
N LEU A 337 5.41 -10.42 15.05
CA LEU A 337 3.98 -10.65 14.88
C LEU A 337 3.67 -11.22 13.49
N ASP A 338 3.19 -12.47 13.43
CA ASP A 338 2.66 -13.04 12.18
C ASP A 338 1.33 -12.38 11.82
N PHE A 339 1.40 -11.30 11.04
CA PHE A 339 0.23 -10.56 10.57
C PHE A 339 -0.75 -11.39 9.73
N HIS A 340 -0.31 -12.49 9.09
CA HIS A 340 -1.18 -13.31 8.24
C HIS A 340 -1.97 -14.34 9.06
N HIS A 341 -1.34 -14.97 10.06
CA HIS A 341 -2.03 -15.83 11.02
C HIS A 341 -2.89 -15.00 11.99
N ARG A 342 -2.32 -13.93 12.55
CA ARG A 342 -3.01 -13.04 13.51
C ARG A 342 -4.21 -12.35 12.86
N PHE A 343 -4.06 -11.92 11.61
CA PHE A 343 -5.07 -11.23 10.82
C PHE A 343 -5.13 -11.85 9.41
N PRO A 344 -5.96 -12.89 9.17
CA PRO A 344 -6.18 -13.38 7.81
C PRO A 344 -6.73 -12.29 6.87
N GLY A 345 -7.24 -11.20 7.43
CA GLY A 345 -7.81 -10.05 6.73
C GLY A 345 -9.30 -10.23 6.54
N THR A 346 -10.09 -9.21 6.88
CA THR A 346 -11.51 -9.19 6.55
C THR A 346 -11.65 -8.82 5.08
N PRO A 347 -12.22 -9.69 4.22
CA PRO A 347 -12.37 -9.38 2.80
C PRO A 347 -13.26 -8.15 2.60
N ILE A 348 -12.69 -7.07 2.04
CA ILE A 348 -13.41 -5.81 1.80
C ILE A 348 -14.61 -6.12 0.89
N PRO A 349 -15.87 -5.95 1.34
CA PRO A 349 -17.05 -6.51 0.69
C PRO A 349 -17.06 -6.37 -0.85
N PRO A 350 -17.55 -7.39 -1.58
CA PRO A 350 -17.47 -7.40 -3.02
C PRO A 350 -18.31 -6.25 -3.58
N LEU A 351 -17.68 -5.43 -4.42
CA LEU A 351 -18.36 -4.32 -5.07
C LEU A 351 -19.45 -4.86 -6.00
N PRO A 352 -20.61 -4.21 -6.12
CA PRO A 352 -21.59 -4.60 -7.14
C PRO A 352 -21.02 -4.34 -8.54
N PRO A 353 -21.35 -5.14 -9.58
CA PRO A 353 -20.67 -5.07 -10.88
C PRO A 353 -20.67 -3.68 -11.52
N ASN A 354 -21.76 -2.92 -11.35
CA ASN A 354 -21.91 -1.56 -11.88
C ASN A 354 -20.95 -0.53 -11.26
N ALA A 355 -20.41 -0.77 -10.05
CA ALA A 355 -19.45 0.14 -9.42
C ALA A 355 -18.10 0.19 -10.16
N VAL A 356 -17.78 -0.83 -10.97
CA VAL A 356 -16.53 -0.93 -11.74
C VAL A 356 -16.76 -0.95 -13.26
N LEU A 357 -17.94 -0.54 -13.73
CA LEU A 357 -18.17 -0.24 -15.15
C LEU A 357 -17.78 1.21 -15.43
N LEU A 358 -16.85 1.40 -16.37
CA LEU A 358 -16.38 2.72 -16.79
C LEU A 358 -16.96 3.07 -18.18
N PRO A 359 -17.02 4.36 -18.55
CA PRO A 359 -17.26 4.75 -19.93
C PRO A 359 -16.24 4.07 -20.87
N GLY A 360 -16.76 3.22 -21.76
CA GLY A 360 -15.97 2.38 -22.67
C GLY A 360 -15.75 0.94 -22.21
N THR A 361 -16.26 0.47 -21.06
CA THR A 361 -16.22 -0.96 -20.72
C THR A 361 -17.10 -1.75 -21.69
N VAL A 362 -16.51 -2.72 -22.39
CA VAL A 362 -17.16 -3.51 -23.46
C VAL A 362 -17.22 -5.00 -23.17
N ALA A 363 -16.49 -5.48 -22.16
CA ALA A 363 -16.75 -6.76 -21.52
C ALA A 363 -16.32 -6.68 -20.06
N TYR A 364 -17.05 -7.34 -19.17
CA TYR A 364 -16.64 -7.55 -17.79
C TYR A 364 -17.19 -8.87 -17.27
N TRP A 365 -16.32 -9.76 -16.81
CA TRP A 365 -16.69 -11.08 -16.31
C TRP A 365 -16.22 -11.26 -14.86
N ARG A 366 -17.05 -11.97 -14.10
CA ARG A 366 -16.78 -12.46 -12.74
C ARG A 366 -16.99 -13.95 -12.70
N PHE A 367 -16.38 -14.58 -11.70
CA PHE A 367 -16.40 -16.03 -11.49
C PHE A 367 -17.03 -16.39 -10.13
N ASP A 368 -18.13 -15.69 -9.81
CA ASP A 368 -18.95 -15.87 -8.61
C ASP A 368 -19.70 -17.23 -8.64
N GLY A 369 -19.02 -18.30 -8.26
CA GLY A 369 -19.57 -19.66 -8.16
C GLY A 369 -19.12 -20.39 -6.90
N LYS A 370 -19.78 -21.51 -6.59
CA LYS A 370 -19.47 -22.30 -5.40
C LYS A 370 -18.14 -23.05 -5.57
N ASP A 371 -17.24 -22.89 -4.60
CA ASP A 371 -15.92 -23.51 -4.58
C ASP A 371 -15.97 -25.03 -4.87
N GLY A 372 -15.05 -25.47 -5.75
CA GLY A 372 -14.91 -26.86 -6.17
C GLY A 372 -15.91 -27.35 -7.22
N ASP A 373 -17.04 -26.65 -7.43
CA ASP A 373 -18.00 -27.01 -8.48
C ASP A 373 -17.45 -26.66 -9.88
N ALA A 374 -17.76 -27.50 -10.88
CA ALA A 374 -17.28 -27.31 -12.24
C ALA A 374 -17.86 -26.03 -12.87
N ALA A 375 -17.00 -25.16 -13.40
CA ALA A 375 -17.45 -23.96 -14.11
C ALA A 375 -17.87 -24.28 -15.54
N THR A 376 -18.88 -23.55 -16.02
CA THR A 376 -19.64 -23.88 -17.25
C THR A 376 -19.85 -22.69 -18.19
N ALA A 377 -19.98 -21.48 -17.64
CA ALA A 377 -20.14 -20.22 -18.36
C ALA A 377 -19.83 -19.04 -17.43
N ALA A 378 -19.65 -17.84 -18.00
CA ALA A 378 -19.67 -16.58 -17.25
C ALA A 378 -20.40 -15.51 -18.07
N ARG A 379 -21.24 -14.69 -17.41
CA ARG A 379 -22.02 -13.64 -18.08
C ARG A 379 -21.24 -12.36 -18.23
N ASP A 380 -21.46 -11.64 -19.33
CA ASP A 380 -20.92 -10.30 -19.54
C ASP A 380 -21.73 -9.25 -18.77
N LEU A 381 -21.15 -8.80 -17.65
CA LEU A 381 -21.70 -7.82 -16.74
C LEU A 381 -21.58 -6.37 -17.25
N SER A 382 -20.92 -6.14 -18.39
CA SER A 382 -20.97 -4.84 -19.10
C SER A 382 -22.25 -4.65 -19.93
N GLY A 383 -23.04 -5.72 -20.11
CA GLY A 383 -24.29 -5.70 -20.85
C GLY A 383 -24.13 -5.60 -22.38
N GLN A 384 -22.93 -5.84 -22.92
CA GLN A 384 -22.67 -5.81 -24.38
C GLN A 384 -22.88 -7.18 -25.06
N GLY A 385 -23.23 -8.22 -24.30
CA GLY A 385 -23.59 -9.54 -24.83
C GLY A 385 -22.38 -10.43 -25.14
N ASN A 386 -21.24 -10.18 -24.52
CA ASN A 386 -20.02 -10.96 -24.70
C ASN A 386 -19.94 -12.15 -23.72
N ASP A 387 -21.03 -12.88 -23.53
CA ASP A 387 -21.09 -14.03 -22.61
C ASP A 387 -20.06 -15.12 -23.00
N LEU A 388 -19.41 -15.72 -21.99
CA LEU A 388 -18.42 -16.78 -22.13
C LEU A 388 -19.04 -18.17 -21.89
N THR A 389 -18.71 -19.13 -22.76
CA THR A 389 -19.03 -20.56 -22.60
C THR A 389 -17.75 -21.40 -22.58
N VAL A 390 -17.80 -22.60 -21.98
CA VAL A 390 -16.62 -23.46 -21.85
C VAL A 390 -16.43 -24.40 -23.04
N GLN A 391 -15.29 -24.29 -23.72
CA GLN A 391 -14.70 -25.33 -24.56
C GLN A 391 -13.72 -26.17 -23.74
N ARG A 392 -13.66 -27.49 -23.98
CA ARG A 392 -12.65 -28.40 -23.38
C ARG A 392 -11.55 -28.69 -24.40
N ILE A 393 -10.31 -28.81 -23.92
CA ILE A 393 -9.13 -29.16 -24.72
C ILE A 393 -8.98 -30.69 -24.73
N GLY A 394 -8.75 -31.28 -25.90
CA GLY A 394 -8.62 -32.73 -26.04
C GLY A 394 -9.85 -33.49 -25.52
N THR A 395 -9.63 -34.53 -24.72
CA THR A 395 -10.69 -35.31 -24.05
C THR A 395 -10.88 -34.93 -22.58
N SER A 396 -10.63 -33.66 -22.22
CA SER A 396 -10.66 -33.22 -20.82
C SER A 396 -12.06 -33.26 -20.21
N GLY A 397 -12.17 -33.73 -18.96
CA GLY A 397 -13.41 -33.76 -18.20
C GLY A 397 -13.84 -32.39 -17.65
N PRO A 398 -14.95 -32.33 -16.89
CA PRO A 398 -15.40 -31.10 -16.24
C PRO A 398 -14.43 -30.62 -15.14
N ASP A 399 -13.65 -31.53 -14.56
CA ASP A 399 -12.70 -31.33 -13.46
C ASP A 399 -11.62 -30.27 -13.74
N VAL A 400 -11.23 -30.09 -15.00
CA VAL A 400 -10.13 -29.19 -15.38
C VAL A 400 -10.47 -27.69 -15.33
N LEU A 401 -11.70 -27.35 -14.94
CA LEU A 401 -12.14 -25.97 -14.71
C LEU A 401 -13.21 -25.94 -13.62
N LYS A 402 -12.87 -25.34 -12.48
CA LYS A 402 -13.75 -25.22 -11.31
C LYS A 402 -13.83 -23.78 -10.84
N TYR A 403 -14.95 -23.39 -10.23
CA TYR A 403 -14.98 -22.18 -9.42
C TYR A 403 -14.11 -22.36 -8.18
N SER A 404 -13.55 -21.26 -7.67
CA SER A 404 -12.78 -21.23 -6.45
C SER A 404 -13.11 -20.01 -5.60
N ALA A 405 -13.12 -20.20 -4.27
CA ALA A 405 -13.23 -19.14 -3.28
C ALA A 405 -11.93 -18.34 -3.07
N GLU A 406 -10.84 -18.68 -3.77
CA GLU A 406 -9.66 -17.82 -3.84
C GLU A 406 -9.90 -16.60 -4.75
N PHE A 407 -9.40 -15.44 -4.35
CA PHE A 407 -9.43 -14.20 -5.13
C PHE A 407 -8.27 -13.28 -4.70
N HIS A 408 -7.89 -12.34 -5.57
CA HIS A 408 -7.00 -11.24 -5.19
C HIS A 408 -7.77 -10.28 -4.26
N GLU A 409 -7.23 -9.89 -3.12
CA GLU A 409 -7.95 -9.10 -2.11
C GLU A 409 -8.51 -7.75 -2.59
N ALA A 410 -7.77 -6.98 -3.40
CA ALA A 410 -8.29 -5.78 -4.05
C ALA A 410 -9.40 -6.03 -5.12
N GLN A 411 -9.59 -7.26 -5.61
CA GLN A 411 -10.54 -7.60 -6.68
C GLN A 411 -11.98 -7.20 -6.33
N PRO A 412 -12.79 -6.69 -7.29
CA PRO A 412 -14.17 -6.31 -7.03
C PRO A 412 -15.13 -7.46 -6.67
N ALA A 413 -14.87 -8.70 -7.09
CA ALA A 413 -15.63 -9.90 -6.73
C ALA A 413 -14.83 -10.86 -5.84
N HIS A 414 -15.50 -11.73 -5.09
CA HIS A 414 -14.88 -12.67 -4.14
C HIS A 414 -14.94 -14.12 -4.65
N GLY A 415 -14.40 -14.34 -5.85
CA GLY A 415 -14.29 -15.65 -6.48
C GLY A 415 -13.40 -15.63 -7.72
N SER A 416 -13.04 -16.82 -8.19
CA SER A 416 -12.23 -17.03 -9.40
C SER A 416 -12.56 -18.37 -10.06
N VAL A 417 -11.94 -18.65 -11.21
CA VAL A 417 -11.88 -20.01 -11.78
C VAL A 417 -10.47 -20.57 -11.71
N ARG A 418 -10.33 -21.78 -11.17
CA ARG A 418 -9.10 -22.60 -11.24
C ARG A 418 -9.12 -23.43 -12.51
N PHE A 419 -8.19 -23.14 -13.42
CA PHE A 419 -7.87 -23.98 -14.57
C PHE A 419 -6.80 -25.00 -14.19
N ASP A 420 -7.02 -26.26 -14.54
CA ASP A 420 -6.07 -27.37 -14.37
C ASP A 420 -5.65 -27.90 -15.75
N GLY A 421 -5.11 -26.98 -16.57
CA GLY A 421 -4.63 -27.24 -17.92
C GLY A 421 -3.17 -27.69 -17.98
N ALA A 422 -2.83 -28.34 -19.08
CA ALA A 422 -1.49 -28.79 -19.44
C ALA A 422 -1.44 -29.05 -20.96
N LYS A 423 -0.40 -29.72 -21.46
CA LYS A 423 -0.30 -30.09 -22.87
C LYS A 423 -1.41 -31.04 -23.28
N ASN A 424 -2.21 -30.64 -24.27
CA ASN A 424 -3.45 -31.30 -24.71
C ASN A 424 -4.54 -31.51 -23.63
N ARG A 425 -4.47 -30.81 -22.49
CA ARG A 425 -5.46 -30.88 -21.39
C ARG A 425 -5.88 -29.49 -20.93
N GLY A 426 -7.14 -29.34 -20.53
CA GLY A 426 -7.65 -28.10 -19.93
C GLY A 426 -8.98 -27.66 -20.52
N ALA A 427 -9.31 -26.40 -20.27
CA ALA A 427 -10.50 -25.74 -20.75
C ALA A 427 -10.19 -24.31 -21.17
N VAL A 428 -11.06 -23.75 -22.01
CA VAL A 428 -11.04 -22.34 -22.41
C VAL A 428 -12.45 -21.80 -22.22
N LEU A 429 -12.57 -20.62 -21.63
CA LEU A 429 -13.80 -19.83 -21.59
C LEU A 429 -13.77 -18.87 -22.78
N HIS A 430 -14.67 -19.03 -23.76
CA HIS A 430 -14.68 -18.20 -24.96
C HIS A 430 -16.05 -17.62 -25.29
N THR A 431 -16.07 -16.49 -25.99
CA THR A 431 -17.31 -15.81 -26.42
C THR A 431 -17.98 -16.56 -27.57
N SER A 432 -19.27 -16.33 -27.80
CA SER A 432 -19.87 -16.67 -29.09
C SER A 432 -19.08 -16.06 -30.26
N ALA A 433 -19.00 -16.75 -31.40
CA ALA A 433 -18.48 -16.18 -32.64
C ALA A 433 -19.36 -15.02 -33.17
N SER A 434 -20.57 -14.84 -32.65
CA SER A 434 -21.47 -13.70 -32.91
C SER A 434 -21.36 -12.57 -31.87
N ALA A 435 -20.49 -12.68 -30.87
CA ALA A 435 -20.33 -11.66 -29.84
C ALA A 435 -19.65 -10.40 -30.42
N PRO A 436 -20.08 -9.17 -30.07
CA PRO A 436 -19.50 -7.94 -30.62
C PRO A 436 -17.97 -7.86 -30.52
N LEU A 437 -17.40 -8.37 -29.43
CA LEU A 437 -15.95 -8.38 -29.16
C LEU A 437 -15.13 -9.15 -30.22
N ALA A 438 -15.74 -10.07 -30.96
CA ALA A 438 -15.09 -10.86 -32.02
C ALA A 438 -14.66 -10.02 -33.25
N THR A 439 -15.26 -8.84 -33.44
CA THR A 439 -14.99 -7.95 -34.59
C THR A 439 -14.37 -6.59 -34.20
N MET A 440 -14.25 -6.31 -32.89
CA MET A 440 -13.69 -5.05 -32.40
C MET A 440 -12.21 -4.88 -32.79
N LYS A 441 -11.83 -3.66 -33.20
CA LYS A 441 -10.47 -3.32 -33.66
C LYS A 441 -9.69 -2.41 -32.71
N PHE A 442 -10.35 -1.78 -31.73
CA PHE A 442 -9.71 -0.97 -30.68
C PHE A 442 -8.72 0.12 -31.16
N GLN A 443 -8.99 0.75 -32.30
CA GLN A 443 -8.09 1.75 -32.91
C GLN A 443 -7.97 3.07 -32.14
N ASN A 444 -8.81 3.28 -31.12
CA ASN A 444 -8.75 4.43 -30.19
C ASN A 444 -8.06 4.04 -28.86
N GLY A 445 -7.28 2.96 -28.86
CA GLY A 445 -6.70 2.36 -27.68
C GLY A 445 -7.62 1.37 -26.97
N TYR A 446 -7.07 0.70 -25.96
CA TYR A 446 -7.75 -0.30 -25.14
C TYR A 446 -7.10 -0.46 -23.77
N THR A 447 -7.82 -1.10 -22.85
CA THR A 447 -7.24 -1.74 -21.66
C THR A 447 -7.82 -3.13 -21.52
N LEU A 448 -6.96 -4.12 -21.43
CA LEU A 448 -7.29 -5.51 -21.10
C LEU A 448 -6.72 -5.77 -19.71
N GLU A 449 -7.54 -6.11 -18.73
CA GLU A 449 -7.05 -6.36 -17.38
C GLU A 449 -7.70 -7.58 -16.75
N THR A 450 -6.93 -8.27 -15.91
CA THR A 450 -7.35 -9.50 -15.24
C THR A 450 -6.53 -9.74 -13.98
N PHE A 451 -7.12 -10.45 -13.01
CA PHE A 451 -6.38 -11.01 -11.89
C PHE A 451 -5.96 -12.46 -12.20
N ILE A 452 -4.75 -12.84 -11.79
CA ILE A 452 -4.21 -14.20 -11.93
C ILE A 452 -3.47 -14.65 -10.67
N LYS A 453 -3.39 -15.96 -10.44
CA LYS A 453 -2.47 -16.59 -9.48
C LYS A 453 -1.85 -17.84 -10.09
N LEU A 454 -0.53 -17.96 -9.97
CA LEU A 454 0.20 -19.17 -10.34
C LEU A 454 0.26 -20.16 -9.15
N PRO A 455 0.07 -21.47 -9.36
CA PRO A 455 0.15 -22.45 -8.27
C PRO A 455 1.51 -22.52 -7.60
N GLU A 456 1.51 -22.78 -6.30
CA GLU A 456 2.70 -23.06 -5.49
C GLU A 456 2.56 -24.44 -4.84
N PRO A 457 3.53 -25.37 -5.06
CA PRO A 457 4.64 -25.26 -6.00
C PRO A 457 4.16 -25.18 -7.47
N PHE A 458 4.94 -24.51 -8.32
CA PHE A 458 4.65 -24.39 -9.76
C PHE A 458 5.30 -25.57 -10.51
N GLU A 459 4.62 -26.72 -10.50
CA GLU A 459 5.11 -27.98 -11.07
C GLU A 459 4.45 -28.31 -12.42
N GLY A 460 5.21 -28.88 -13.36
CA GLY A 460 4.73 -29.35 -14.66
C GLY A 460 5.24 -28.56 -15.88
N ASP A 461 4.95 -29.05 -17.09
CA ASP A 461 5.27 -28.36 -18.35
C ASP A 461 4.14 -27.37 -18.70
N HIS A 462 4.27 -26.15 -18.17
CA HIS A 462 3.30 -25.06 -18.31
C HIS A 462 3.80 -23.91 -19.17
N ALA A 463 4.86 -24.11 -19.95
CA ALA A 463 5.43 -23.09 -20.82
C ALA A 463 4.44 -22.66 -21.93
N TRP A 464 4.38 -21.35 -22.19
CA TRP A 464 3.56 -20.70 -23.22
C TRP A 464 2.05 -20.92 -23.07
N MET A 465 1.57 -21.18 -21.84
CA MET A 465 0.14 -21.23 -21.57
C MET A 465 -0.50 -19.84 -21.68
N GLY A 466 -1.65 -19.75 -22.35
CA GLY A 466 -2.38 -18.49 -22.53
C GLY A 466 -3.28 -18.15 -21.34
N ILE A 467 -3.22 -16.90 -20.88
CA ILE A 467 -4.18 -16.31 -19.93
C ILE A 467 -5.42 -15.84 -20.71
N PHE A 468 -5.23 -15.12 -21.81
CA PHE A 468 -6.30 -14.76 -22.76
C PHE A 468 -5.78 -14.60 -24.19
N SER A 469 -6.67 -14.69 -25.17
CA SER A 469 -6.39 -14.43 -26.59
C SER A 469 -7.63 -14.02 -27.39
N TRP A 470 -7.44 -13.41 -28.56
CA TRP A 470 -8.41 -13.54 -29.65
C TRP A 470 -8.11 -14.78 -30.49
N GLU A 471 -9.13 -15.55 -30.81
CA GLU A 471 -9.03 -16.75 -31.65
C GLU A 471 -8.71 -16.43 -33.13
N GLY A 472 -8.33 -17.48 -33.86
CA GLY A 472 -7.93 -17.40 -35.27
C GLY A 472 -6.42 -17.24 -35.45
N ARG A 473 -6.01 -16.78 -36.63
CA ARG A 473 -4.60 -16.65 -37.01
C ARG A 473 -4.29 -15.25 -37.54
N ALA A 474 -3.11 -14.73 -37.23
CA ALA A 474 -2.63 -13.43 -37.70
C ALA A 474 -2.59 -13.36 -39.24
N GLY A 475 -2.19 -14.45 -39.90
CA GLY A 475 -2.19 -14.58 -41.36
C GLY A 475 -3.57 -14.44 -42.01
N ASP A 476 -4.65 -14.80 -41.29
CA ASP A 476 -6.02 -14.60 -41.79
C ASP A 476 -6.45 -13.11 -41.75
N ALA A 477 -5.70 -12.26 -41.03
CA ALA A 477 -5.79 -10.79 -41.11
C ALA A 477 -4.78 -10.16 -42.10
N GLY A 478 -4.05 -10.98 -42.87
CA GLY A 478 -2.97 -10.52 -43.75
C GLY A 478 -1.73 -10.05 -42.98
N LYS A 479 -1.36 -10.74 -41.90
CA LYS A 479 -0.18 -10.45 -41.08
C LYS A 479 0.79 -11.63 -41.13
N ASP A 480 1.99 -11.40 -41.65
CA ASP A 480 3.04 -12.39 -41.89
C ASP A 480 4.47 -11.90 -41.58
N GLY A 481 4.63 -10.65 -41.12
CA GLY A 481 5.93 -10.05 -40.79
C GLY A 481 6.40 -10.20 -39.33
N GLY A 482 5.54 -10.72 -38.44
CA GLY A 482 5.90 -11.04 -37.05
C GLY A 482 6.44 -12.47 -36.87
N TRP A 483 6.38 -13.02 -35.65
CA TRP A 483 6.90 -14.37 -35.36
C TRP A 483 6.28 -15.49 -36.20
N SER A 484 4.95 -15.61 -36.28
CA SER A 484 4.30 -16.60 -37.15
C SER A 484 2.90 -16.16 -37.65
N PRO A 485 2.56 -16.35 -38.94
CA PRO A 485 1.21 -16.11 -39.43
C PRO A 485 0.16 -17.08 -38.84
N ASP A 486 0.59 -18.14 -38.16
CA ASP A 486 -0.30 -19.07 -37.44
C ASP A 486 -0.61 -18.64 -35.98
N ASP A 487 0.01 -17.57 -35.47
CA ASP A 487 -0.22 -17.07 -34.11
C ASP A 487 -1.59 -16.40 -33.93
N ALA A 488 -2.10 -16.37 -32.71
CA ALA A 488 -3.29 -15.62 -32.34
C ALA A 488 -3.13 -14.10 -32.61
N PRO A 489 -4.11 -13.39 -33.21
CA PRO A 489 -4.01 -11.95 -33.49
C PRO A 489 -3.71 -11.05 -32.29
N CYS A 490 -3.98 -11.53 -31.07
CA CYS A 490 -3.54 -10.93 -29.81
C CYS A 490 -3.62 -11.99 -28.70
N SER A 491 -2.63 -12.04 -27.80
CA SER A 491 -2.66 -12.90 -26.61
C SER A 491 -1.80 -12.39 -25.45
N LEU A 492 -2.10 -12.88 -24.24
CA LEU A 492 -1.27 -12.75 -23.04
C LEU A 492 -0.90 -14.15 -22.56
N ASN A 493 0.40 -14.47 -22.51
CA ASN A 493 0.93 -15.82 -22.27
C ASN A 493 1.90 -15.83 -21.08
N VAL A 494 2.12 -17.01 -20.47
CA VAL A 494 3.10 -17.24 -19.40
C VAL A 494 4.26 -18.10 -19.91
N THR A 495 5.51 -17.67 -19.76
CA THR A 495 6.69 -18.42 -20.20
C THR A 495 7.10 -19.53 -19.21
N SER A 496 8.04 -20.39 -19.61
CA SER A 496 8.72 -21.37 -18.75
C SER A 496 9.33 -20.75 -17.48
N GLU A 497 9.77 -19.49 -17.55
CA GLU A 497 10.37 -18.73 -16.44
C GLU A 497 9.31 -17.95 -15.64
N ARG A 498 8.01 -18.15 -15.92
CA ARG A 498 6.85 -17.42 -15.38
C ARG A 498 6.82 -15.92 -15.73
N PHE A 499 7.47 -15.50 -16.81
CA PHE A 499 7.29 -14.14 -17.33
C PHE A 499 5.94 -14.07 -18.05
N LEU A 500 5.25 -12.94 -17.97
CA LEU A 500 4.18 -12.61 -18.89
C LEU A 500 4.78 -12.13 -20.21
N GLN A 501 4.18 -12.55 -21.31
CA GLN A 501 4.36 -11.98 -22.64
C GLN A 501 2.98 -11.56 -23.17
N PHE A 502 2.79 -10.28 -23.44
CA PHE A 502 1.71 -9.81 -24.28
C PHE A 502 2.21 -9.67 -25.72
N VAL A 503 1.43 -10.16 -26.68
CA VAL A 503 1.67 -10.01 -28.12
C VAL A 503 0.40 -9.52 -28.82
N VAL A 504 0.56 -8.67 -29.83
CA VAL A 504 -0.54 -8.15 -30.65
C VAL A 504 -0.07 -7.94 -32.07
N TYR A 505 -0.91 -8.30 -33.04
CA TYR A 505 -0.76 -7.88 -34.43
C TYR A 505 -1.67 -6.67 -34.68
N PRO A 506 -1.18 -5.42 -34.57
CA PRO A 506 -2.02 -4.23 -34.63
C PRO A 506 -2.42 -3.90 -36.07
N VAL A 507 -3.40 -3.01 -36.26
CA VAL A 507 -4.03 -2.75 -37.56
C VAL A 507 -3.09 -2.04 -38.53
N ASN A 508 -2.32 -1.08 -38.02
CA ASN A 508 -1.44 -0.14 -38.75
C ASN A 508 -0.22 -0.76 -39.47
N GLN A 509 0.33 -1.88 -38.98
CA GLN A 509 1.58 -2.45 -39.50
C GLN A 509 1.55 -3.98 -39.64
N ASN A 510 2.62 -4.57 -40.15
CA ASN A 510 2.77 -6.02 -40.35
C ASN A 510 3.94 -6.55 -39.49
N ASP A 511 3.73 -6.59 -38.18
CA ASP A 511 4.71 -6.89 -37.13
C ASP A 511 3.95 -7.30 -35.85
N ASP A 512 4.61 -7.93 -34.87
CA ASP A 512 4.02 -8.46 -33.62
C ASP A 512 4.64 -7.87 -32.33
N PRO A 513 4.49 -6.55 -32.07
CA PRO A 513 5.09 -5.89 -30.92
C PRO A 513 4.76 -6.57 -29.58
N THR A 514 5.80 -7.05 -28.88
CA THR A 514 5.70 -7.76 -27.60
C THR A 514 6.03 -6.90 -26.38
N CYS A 515 5.22 -7.01 -25.32
CA CYS A 515 5.49 -6.44 -24.00
C CYS A 515 5.69 -7.58 -22.98
N TRP A 516 6.59 -7.41 -22.00
CA TRP A 516 7.00 -8.48 -21.11
C TRP A 516 7.07 -8.04 -19.64
N SER A 517 6.65 -8.90 -18.71
CA SER A 517 6.82 -8.67 -17.27
C SER A 517 8.20 -9.10 -16.76
N HIS A 518 8.40 -9.05 -15.44
CA HIS A 518 9.37 -9.89 -14.72
C HIS A 518 8.77 -11.28 -14.43
N ALA A 519 9.57 -12.24 -13.94
CA ALA A 519 9.08 -13.55 -13.52
C ALA A 519 8.08 -13.41 -12.35
N LEU A 520 6.85 -13.91 -12.52
CA LEU A 520 5.85 -13.85 -11.45
C LEU A 520 6.18 -14.85 -10.32
N PRO A 521 5.94 -14.46 -9.05
CA PRO A 521 6.00 -15.38 -7.92
C PRO A 521 4.84 -16.39 -7.97
N PRO A 522 5.11 -17.68 -7.73
CA PRO A 522 4.08 -18.65 -7.33
C PRO A 522 3.30 -18.20 -6.08
N GLY A 523 2.11 -18.76 -5.86
CA GLY A 523 1.34 -18.65 -4.61
C GLY A 523 0.62 -17.32 -4.39
N ARG A 524 1.21 -16.22 -4.88
CA ARG A 524 0.69 -14.86 -4.85
C ARG A 524 -0.34 -14.61 -5.96
N TRP A 525 -1.37 -13.83 -5.62
CA TRP A 525 -2.27 -13.20 -6.57
C TRP A 525 -1.65 -11.93 -7.16
N THR A 526 -1.93 -11.65 -8.43
CA THR A 526 -1.39 -10.52 -9.19
C THR A 526 -2.48 -9.91 -10.08
N HIS A 527 -2.59 -8.59 -10.08
CA HIS A 527 -3.33 -7.82 -11.07
C HIS A 527 -2.44 -7.55 -12.29
N VAL A 528 -2.99 -7.77 -13.48
CA VAL A 528 -2.33 -7.46 -14.75
C VAL A 528 -3.21 -6.55 -15.56
N ALA A 529 -2.67 -5.42 -16.04
CA ALA A 529 -3.34 -4.56 -17.01
C ALA A 529 -2.43 -4.28 -18.21
N VAL A 530 -2.92 -4.59 -19.41
CA VAL A 530 -2.31 -4.22 -20.68
C VAL A 530 -3.06 -3.01 -21.22
N VAL A 531 -2.39 -1.86 -21.24
CA VAL A 531 -2.95 -0.58 -21.68
C VAL A 531 -2.34 -0.21 -23.03
N ASN A 532 -3.19 0.12 -24.01
CA ASN A 532 -2.78 0.69 -25.29
C ASN A 532 -3.44 2.06 -25.48
N ASP A 533 -2.65 3.09 -25.79
CA ASP A 533 -3.11 4.48 -25.95
C ASP A 533 -3.57 4.85 -27.38
N GLY A 534 -3.63 3.86 -28.27
CA GLY A 534 -3.84 4.03 -29.71
C GLY A 534 -2.54 3.96 -30.52
N HIS A 535 -1.38 4.11 -29.86
CA HIS A 535 -0.05 4.11 -30.49
C HIS A 535 0.98 3.22 -29.76
N HIS A 536 0.92 3.09 -28.43
CA HIS A 536 1.88 2.29 -27.67
C HIS A 536 1.17 1.41 -26.65
N THR A 537 1.64 0.17 -26.54
CA THR A 537 1.16 -0.79 -25.54
C THR A 537 2.12 -0.86 -24.37
N ALA A 538 1.60 -0.88 -23.15
CA ALA A 538 2.38 -1.12 -21.93
C ALA A 538 1.68 -2.13 -21.01
N ILE A 539 2.48 -2.99 -20.37
CA ILE A 539 2.01 -3.89 -19.32
C ILE A 539 2.27 -3.31 -17.93
N TYR A 540 1.26 -3.41 -17.08
CA TYR A 540 1.27 -3.06 -15.68
C TYR A 540 1.04 -4.34 -14.86
N VAL A 541 1.77 -4.48 -13.77
CA VAL A 541 1.67 -5.58 -12.81
C VAL A 541 1.49 -4.96 -11.43
N ASP A 542 0.42 -5.32 -10.72
CA ASP A 542 0.02 -4.74 -9.42
C ASP A 542 0.07 -3.19 -9.46
N GLY A 543 -0.56 -2.61 -10.50
CA GLY A 543 -0.57 -1.16 -10.76
C GLY A 543 0.74 -0.55 -11.26
N SER A 544 1.88 -1.25 -11.16
CA SER A 544 3.20 -0.77 -11.53
C SER A 544 3.55 -1.01 -13.00
N LYS A 545 3.96 0.05 -13.73
CA LYS A 545 4.36 -0.05 -15.14
C LYS A 545 5.68 -0.80 -15.29
N ILE A 546 5.70 -1.89 -16.05
CA ILE A 546 6.95 -2.63 -16.32
C ILE A 546 7.81 -1.89 -17.37
N ALA A 547 9.12 -2.08 -17.31
CA ALA A 547 10.07 -1.46 -18.24
C ALA A 547 10.07 -2.06 -19.67
N ARG A 548 9.89 -3.39 -19.83
CA ARG A 548 10.11 -4.11 -21.10
C ARG A 548 8.86 -4.13 -22.01
N ASN A 549 8.37 -2.93 -22.34
CA ASN A 549 7.28 -2.72 -23.30
C ASN A 549 7.80 -2.56 -24.74
N ALA A 550 6.94 -2.78 -25.73
CA ALA A 550 7.23 -2.48 -27.12
C ALA A 550 7.35 -0.96 -27.35
N SER A 551 8.32 -0.56 -28.17
CA SER A 551 8.53 0.83 -28.63
C SER A 551 8.01 1.08 -30.06
N LEU A 552 7.26 0.13 -30.60
CA LEU A 552 6.77 0.13 -31.98
C LEU A 552 5.30 0.58 -32.01
N ASP A 553 4.93 1.41 -32.99
CA ASP A 553 3.57 1.97 -33.13
C ASP A 553 2.53 0.86 -33.29
N SER A 554 1.54 0.78 -32.42
CA SER A 554 0.63 -0.35 -32.27
C SER A 554 -0.81 0.13 -32.18
N ASN A 555 -1.45 0.37 -33.33
CA ASN A 555 -2.84 0.81 -33.38
C ASN A 555 -3.82 -0.37 -33.34
N GLY A 556 -4.44 -0.61 -32.17
CA GLY A 556 -5.53 -1.57 -32.03
C GLY A 556 -5.13 -3.05 -32.20
N ILE A 557 -6.07 -3.87 -32.66
CA ILE A 557 -5.94 -5.35 -32.78
C ILE A 557 -6.50 -5.83 -34.12
N SER A 558 -5.78 -6.68 -34.85
CA SER A 558 -6.19 -7.25 -36.14
C SER A 558 -7.13 -8.47 -36.00
N THR A 559 -8.21 -8.35 -35.22
CA THR A 559 -9.20 -9.42 -34.97
C THR A 559 -9.82 -9.98 -36.26
N VAL A 560 -10.06 -11.29 -36.34
CA VAL A 560 -10.50 -11.99 -37.58
C VAL A 560 -11.96 -12.47 -37.56
N GLY A 561 -12.83 -11.83 -36.76
CA GLY A 561 -14.23 -12.26 -36.64
C GLY A 561 -14.38 -13.58 -35.89
N LYS A 562 -13.57 -13.76 -34.84
CA LYS A 562 -13.43 -14.98 -34.04
C LYS A 562 -13.52 -14.67 -32.54
N PRO A 563 -13.89 -15.63 -31.69
CA PRO A 563 -14.07 -15.40 -30.26
C PRO A 563 -12.91 -14.72 -29.55
N PHE A 564 -13.23 -14.02 -28.46
CA PHE A 564 -12.26 -13.78 -27.39
C PHE A 564 -12.28 -14.96 -26.43
N ALA A 565 -11.13 -15.30 -25.85
CA ALA A 565 -10.91 -16.51 -25.07
C ALA A 565 -10.05 -16.25 -23.82
N ILE A 566 -10.35 -16.97 -22.74
CA ILE A 566 -9.65 -16.96 -21.44
C ILE A 566 -9.23 -18.40 -21.10
N GLY A 567 -7.99 -18.59 -20.64
CA GLY A 567 -7.43 -19.88 -20.23
C GLY A 567 -6.69 -20.68 -21.31
N GLY A 568 -6.45 -20.07 -22.48
CA GLY A 568 -5.60 -20.63 -23.53
C GLY A 568 -5.34 -19.63 -24.65
N THR A 569 -4.38 -19.96 -25.50
CA THR A 569 -4.02 -19.23 -26.73
C THR A 569 -3.96 -20.22 -27.89
N GLN A 570 -4.39 -19.80 -29.08
CA GLN A 570 -4.35 -20.65 -30.27
C GLN A 570 -3.02 -20.52 -31.03
N GLY A 571 -2.47 -21.66 -31.46
CA GLY A 571 -1.49 -21.75 -32.54
C GLY A 571 -2.10 -22.53 -33.72
N GLY A 572 -2.04 -21.99 -34.93
CA GLY A 572 -2.66 -22.60 -36.12
C GLY A 572 -4.17 -22.81 -35.98
N GLY A 573 -4.85 -22.01 -35.14
CA GLY A 573 -6.26 -22.18 -34.80
C GLY A 573 -6.57 -23.34 -33.84
N ARG A 574 -5.60 -23.81 -33.03
CA ARG A 574 -5.76 -24.91 -32.07
C ARG A 574 -5.20 -24.58 -30.68
N TYR A 575 -5.86 -25.10 -29.65
CA TYR A 575 -5.40 -25.04 -28.26
C TYR A 575 -4.60 -26.29 -27.91
N ASP A 576 -3.27 -26.21 -28.02
CA ASP A 576 -2.37 -27.33 -27.67
C ASP A 576 -1.94 -27.30 -26.18
N GLN A 577 -2.19 -26.18 -25.48
CA GLN A 577 -1.79 -25.94 -24.08
C GLN A 577 -2.92 -25.21 -23.33
N GLY A 578 -3.40 -25.78 -22.21
CA GLY A 578 -4.34 -25.12 -21.30
C GLY A 578 -3.65 -24.36 -20.16
N PHE A 579 -4.29 -23.32 -19.64
CA PHE A 579 -3.81 -22.54 -18.49
C PHE A 579 -3.75 -23.37 -17.19
N TYR A 580 -2.76 -23.09 -16.34
CA TYR A 580 -2.55 -23.73 -15.05
C TYR A 580 -2.42 -22.69 -13.94
N GLY A 581 -3.54 -22.41 -13.28
CA GLY A 581 -3.63 -21.39 -12.23
C GLY A 581 -5.06 -20.91 -12.05
N TRP A 582 -5.22 -19.83 -11.30
CA TRP A 582 -6.51 -19.16 -11.11
C TRP A 582 -6.58 -17.92 -11.99
N ILE A 583 -7.77 -17.64 -12.53
CA ILE A 583 -8.11 -16.37 -13.18
C ILE A 583 -9.32 -15.79 -12.47
N GLY A 584 -9.20 -14.54 -12.01
CA GLY A 584 -10.24 -13.78 -11.33
C GLY A 584 -10.98 -12.84 -12.28
N ASP A 585 -11.49 -11.71 -11.77
CA ASP A 585 -12.20 -10.70 -12.57
C ASP A 585 -11.40 -10.32 -13.83
N THR A 586 -12.08 -10.27 -14.98
CA THR A 586 -11.48 -9.85 -16.25
C THR A 586 -12.33 -8.74 -16.87
N ARG A 587 -11.73 -7.59 -17.18
CA ARG A 587 -12.41 -6.41 -17.76
C ARG A 587 -11.71 -5.95 -19.04
N ILE A 588 -12.50 -5.57 -20.04
CA ILE A 588 -12.04 -4.98 -21.30
C ILE A 588 -12.68 -3.61 -21.48
N VAL A 589 -11.85 -2.60 -21.71
CA VAL A 589 -12.27 -1.21 -21.93
C VAL A 589 -11.73 -0.72 -23.28
N SER A 590 -12.58 -0.10 -24.11
CA SER A 590 -12.25 0.39 -25.45
C SER A 590 -11.56 1.76 -25.48
N ARG A 591 -10.64 1.99 -24.53
CA ARG A 591 -9.74 3.14 -24.41
C ARG A 591 -8.62 2.80 -23.44
N ALA A 592 -7.55 3.60 -23.41
CA ALA A 592 -6.60 3.56 -22.31
C ALA A 592 -7.25 3.93 -20.96
N LEU A 593 -6.88 3.18 -19.92
CA LEU A 593 -7.06 3.51 -18.51
C LEU A 593 -5.73 4.00 -17.92
N ARG A 594 -5.82 4.80 -16.86
CA ARG A 594 -4.71 5.06 -15.94
C ARG A 594 -4.78 4.10 -14.74
N PRO A 595 -3.71 3.93 -13.94
CA PRO A 595 -3.73 3.09 -12.74
C PRO A 595 -4.84 3.44 -11.74
N ASP A 596 -5.19 4.72 -11.57
CA ASP A 596 -6.32 5.20 -10.76
C ASP A 596 -7.71 4.85 -11.32
N GLN A 597 -7.77 4.04 -12.39
CA GLN A 597 -8.99 3.54 -13.00
C GLN A 597 -9.03 2.00 -13.15
N PHE A 598 -7.96 1.28 -12.80
CA PHE A 598 -7.89 -0.19 -12.86
C PHE A 598 -8.86 -0.85 -11.87
N LEU A 599 -9.11 -2.17 -12.01
CA LEU A 599 -9.96 -2.93 -11.08
C LEU A 599 -9.43 -2.97 -9.63
N THR A 600 -8.14 -2.65 -9.42
CA THR A 600 -7.49 -2.50 -8.12
C THR A 600 -7.73 -1.13 -7.45
N ALA A 601 -8.20 -0.12 -8.19
CA ALA A 601 -8.57 1.17 -7.63
C ALA A 601 -9.97 1.08 -6.99
N ARG A 602 -10.01 0.95 -5.66
CA ARG A 602 -11.20 1.02 -4.81
C ARG A 602 -11.31 2.38 -4.11
#